data_AF-A0A7L2CZC8-F1
#
_entry.id   AF-A0A7L2CZC8-F1
#
_cell.length_a   1.000
_cell.length_b   1.000
_cell.length_c   1.000
_cell.angle_alpha   90.00
_cell.angle_beta   90.00
_cell.angle_gamma   90.00
#
_symmetry.space_group_name_H-M   'P 1'
#
loop_
_entity.id
_entity.type
_entity.pdbx_description
1 polymer ?
#
loop_
_entity_poly.entity_id
_entity_poly.type
_entity_poly.pdbx_seq_one_letter_code
_entity_poly.pdbx_strand_id
1 'polypeptide(L)' 'AFAALGIHHTIKTDNGPAYISQNTRQFLQVWGVLHHTGIPHSPTGQAIVEHAHGT' A
#
# COMPACT_ATOMS: atom_id res chain seq x y z
N ALA A 1 -9.79 10.70 8.84
CA ALA A 1 -8.48 11.23 8.38
C ALA A 1 -7.55 10.07 8.05
N PHE A 2 -6.63 10.21 7.10
CA PHE A 2 -5.71 9.12 6.68
C PHE A 2 -4.88 8.54 7.83
N ALA A 3 -4.36 9.39 8.72
CA ALA A 3 -3.53 9.01 9.86
C ALA A 3 -4.30 8.89 11.18
N ALA A 4 -5.52 8.35 11.16
CA ALA A 4 -6.38 8.29 12.37
C ALA A 4 -5.76 7.50 13.53
N LEU A 5 -4.90 6.52 13.23
CA LEU A 5 -4.16 5.71 14.20
C LEU A 5 -2.66 6.04 14.23
N GLY A 6 -2.28 7.19 13.65
CA GLY A 6 -0.88 7.57 13.42
C GLY A 6 -0.42 7.34 11.98
N ILE A 7 0.81 7.76 11.70
CA ILE A 7 1.47 7.61 10.40
C ILE A 7 2.41 6.41 10.45
N HIS A 8 2.21 5.45 9.57
CA HIS A 8 3.13 4.32 9.42
C HIS A 8 4.36 4.74 8.59
N HIS A 9 5.55 4.27 8.96
CA HIS A 9 6.76 4.52 8.15
C HIS A 9 6.76 3.82 6.81
N THR A 10 5.99 2.74 6.64
CA THR A 10 6.04 1.92 5.43
C THR A 10 4.68 1.31 5.13
N ILE A 11 4.31 1.30 3.84
CA ILE A 11 3.10 0.68 3.32
C ILE A 11 3.48 -0.24 2.16
N LYS A 12 2.91 -1.44 2.14
CA LYS A 12 3.04 -2.39 1.02
C LYS A 12 1.69 -2.63 0.36
N THR A 13 1.61 -2.46 -0.96
CA THR A 13 0.39 -2.69 -1.77
C THR A 13 0.66 -3.60 -2.97
N ASP A 14 -0.38 -4.00 -3.69
CA ASP A 14 -0.24 -4.64 -4.99
C ASP A 14 0.29 -3.65 -6.05
N ASN A 15 0.54 -4.21 -7.23
CA ASN A 15 0.97 -3.50 -8.43
C ASN A 15 -0.20 -2.94 -9.24
N GLY A 16 -1.39 -2.80 -8.65
CA GLY A 16 -2.55 -2.23 -9.30
C GLY A 16 -2.27 -0.79 -9.77
N PRO A 17 -2.89 -0.35 -10.87
CA PRO A 17 -2.63 0.96 -11.47
C PRO A 17 -2.92 2.12 -10.50
N ALA A 18 -3.85 1.94 -9.56
CA ALA A 18 -4.12 2.91 -8.50
C ALA A 18 -2.89 3.15 -7.60
N TYR A 19 -2.18 2.09 -7.23
CA TYR A 19 -1.05 2.16 -6.30
C TYR A 19 0.27 2.50 -7.00
N ILE A 20 0.42 2.17 -8.29
CA ILE A 20 1.58 2.59 -9.10
C ILE A 20 1.44 4.04 -9.59
N SER A 21 0.25 4.64 -9.51
CA SER A 21 0.01 6.00 -9.97
C SER A 21 0.88 7.05 -9.27
N GLN A 22 1.25 8.10 -10.03
CA GLN A 22 2.04 9.20 -9.50
C GLN A 22 1.31 9.94 -8.36
N ASN A 23 -0.01 10.05 -8.44
CA ASN A 23 -0.82 10.69 -7.41
C ASN A 23 -0.69 9.96 -6.07
N THR A 24 -0.77 8.63 -6.08
CA THR A 24 -0.59 7.82 -4.87
C THR A 24 0.82 7.93 -4.31
N ARG A 25 1.83 7.93 -5.19
CA ARG A 25 3.22 8.11 -4.76
C ARG A 25 3.44 9.48 -4.12
N GLN A 26 2.93 10.55 -4.72
CA GLN A 26 3.06 11.90 -4.19
C GLN A 26 2.32 12.07 -2.87
N PHE A 27 1.12 11.47 -2.76
CA PHE A 27 0.37 11.43 -1.52
C PHE A 27 1.21 10.79 -0.40
N LEU A 28 1.75 9.59 -0.61
CA LEU A 28 2.55 8.89 0.41
C LEU A 28 3.84 9.65 0.76
N GLN A 29 4.46 10.34 -0.20
CA GLN A 29 5.63 11.20 0.04
C GLN A 29 5.31 12.38 0.95
N VAL A 30 4.15 13.03 0.80
CA VAL A 30 3.71 14.11 1.70
C VAL A 30 3.61 13.64 3.15
N TRP A 31 3.21 12.38 3.34
CA TRP A 31 3.13 11.76 4.66
C TRP A 31 4.45 11.14 5.14
N GLY A 32 5.53 11.19 4.36
CA GLY A 32 6.81 10.58 4.72
C GLY A 32 6.78 9.04 4.75
N VAL A 33 5.81 8.43 4.04
CA VAL A 33 5.60 6.99 4.04
C VAL A 33 6.40 6.35 2.92
N LEU A 34 7.22 5.35 3.26
CA LEU A 34 7.89 4.52 2.27
C LEU A 34 6.89 3.55 1.63
N HIS A 35 6.74 3.60 0.31
CA HIS A 35 5.85 2.73 -0.43
C HIS A 35 6.62 1.59 -1.10
N HIS A 36 6.26 0.35 -0.78
CA HIS A 36 6.71 -0.84 -1.49
C HIS A 36 5.55 -1.45 -2.29
N THR A 37 5.81 -1.81 -3.54
CA THR A 37 4.86 -2.60 -4.31
C THR A 37 5.21 -4.08 -4.23
N GLY A 38 4.23 -4.95 -4.43
CA GLY A 38 4.42 -6.40 -4.46
C GLY A 38 5.35 -6.83 -5.60
N ILE A 39 5.77 -8.10 -5.58
CA ILE A 39 6.46 -8.70 -6.72
C ILE A 39 5.44 -8.81 -7.87
N PRO A 40 5.78 -8.36 -9.10
CA PRO A 40 4.89 -8.54 -10.25
C PRO A 40 4.44 -9.99 -10.38
N HIS A 41 3.15 -10.21 -10.60
CA HIS A 41 2.52 -11.53 -10.79
C HIS A 41 2.61 -12.52 -9.60
N SER A 42 2.97 -12.07 -8.40
CA SER A 42 2.97 -12.91 -7.20
C SER A 42 1.77 -12.58 -6.29
N PRO A 43 0.78 -13.49 -6.15
CA PRO A 43 -0.36 -13.28 -5.26
C PRO A 43 0.03 -13.36 -3.77
N THR A 44 1.14 -14.04 -3.45
CA THR A 44 1.59 -14.28 -2.07
C THR A 44 1.91 -12.98 -1.32
N GLY A 45 2.20 -11.90 -2.04
CA GLY A 45 2.51 -10.59 -1.47
C GLY A 45 1.35 -9.94 -0.69
N GLN A 46 0.11 -10.41 -0.87
CA GLN A 46 -1.11 -9.84 -0.28
C GLN A 46 -1.91 -10.79 0.62
N ALA A 47 -1.41 -12.01 0.88
CA ALA A 47 -2.17 -13.03 1.61
C ALA A 47 -2.75 -12.56 2.96
N ILE A 48 -2.03 -11.69 3.70
CA ILE A 48 -2.53 -11.14 4.98
C ILE A 48 -3.73 -10.21 4.75
N VAL A 49 -3.66 -9.35 3.73
CA VAL A 49 -4.72 -8.40 3.39
C VAL A 49 -5.93 -9.15 2.83
N GLU A 50 -5.70 -10.13 1.95
CA GLU A 50 -6.75 -10.99 1.40
C GLU A 50 -7.43 -11.82 2.49
N HIS A 51 -6.68 -12.35 3.45
CA HIS A 51 -7.23 -13.06 4.61
C HIS A 51 -8.09 -12.16 5.49
N ALA A 52 -7.64 -10.93 5.75
CA ALA A 52 -8.40 -9.95 6.52
C ALA A 52 -9.64 -9.43 5.79
N HIS A 53 -9.68 -9.53 4.45
CA HIS A 53 -10.83 -9.12 3.63
C HIS A 53 -11.95 -10.18 3.60
N GLY A 54 -11.67 -11.42 4.02
CA GLY A 54 -12.58 -12.57 3.96
C GLY A 54 -13.70 -12.61 5.01
N THR A 55 -14.29 -11.47 5.35
CA THR A 55 -15.48 -11.34 6.23
C THR A 55 -16.47 -10.37 5.64
#